data_AF-A0A7E4VCF4-F1
#
_entry.id   AF-A0A7E4VCF4-F1
#
_cell.length_a   1.000
_cell.length_b   1.000
_cell.length_c   1.000
_cell.angle_alpha   90.00
_cell.angle_beta   90.00
_cell.angle_gamma   90.00
#
_symmetry.space_group_name_H-M   'P 1'
#
loop_
_entity.id
_entity.type
_entity.pdbx_description
1 polymer ?
#
loop_
_entity_poly.entity_id
_entity_poly.type
_entity_poly.pdbx_seq_one_letter_code
_entity_poly.pdbx_strand_id
1 'polypeptide(L)'
;MRLCLLFFMFLGAFADEVSILDYLNATDVLQHADCPPLFHGSNCTIPYCFPDRGHLVQRSPDDYYCKCTHIGYTSGEHCEIVNCHYGKLSNSTLECECPDYVDGSYCQNNNILVFTTLLGVCCSIVFLVWLSSIIQSNTTKKADQPRKLLAPAVRNV
;
A
#
# COMPACT_ATOMS: atom_id res chain seq x y z
N MET A 1 11.02 7.70 -27.35
CA MET A 1 9.70 7.74 -26.69
C MET A 1 8.96 6.41 -26.90
N ARG A 2 9.43 5.32 -26.27
CA ARG A 2 8.78 3.98 -26.35
C ARG A 2 8.74 3.25 -25.00
N LEU A 3 8.89 3.99 -23.89
CA LEU A 3 9.02 3.38 -22.55
C LEU A 3 7.75 3.48 -21.68
N CYS A 4 6.73 4.26 -22.09
CA CYS A 4 5.56 4.52 -21.24
C CYS A 4 4.36 3.60 -21.48
N LEU A 5 4.40 2.70 -22.48
CA LEU A 5 3.25 1.87 -22.86
C LEU A 5 3.20 0.48 -22.20
N LEU A 6 4.17 0.14 -21.33
CA LEU A 6 4.20 -1.13 -20.61
C LEU A 6 3.60 -1.07 -19.20
N PHE A 7 3.17 0.10 -18.72
CA PHE A 7 2.72 0.27 -17.33
C PHE A 7 1.23 -0.02 -17.07
N PHE A 8 0.43 -0.25 -18.11
CA PHE A 8 -1.03 -0.42 -17.99
C PHE A 8 -1.52 -1.89 -18.05
N MET A 9 -0.63 -2.89 -18.05
CA MET A 9 -1.02 -4.32 -18.17
C MET A 9 -0.99 -5.11 -16.85
N PHE A 10 -0.79 -4.49 -15.69
CA PHE A 10 -0.69 -5.19 -14.39
C PHE A 10 -1.85 -4.94 -13.42
N LEU A 11 -3.00 -4.45 -13.89
CA LEU A 11 -4.25 -4.45 -13.13
C LEU A 11 -5.10 -5.64 -13.58
N GLY A 12 -4.52 -6.82 -13.42
CA GLY A 12 -5.09 -8.09 -13.81
C GLY A 12 -4.99 -9.08 -12.67
N ALA A 13 -6.05 -9.07 -11.86
CA ALA A 13 -6.77 -10.26 -11.46
C ALA A 13 -6.49 -10.95 -10.10
N PHE A 14 -7.62 -11.47 -9.60
CA PHE A 14 -7.86 -12.54 -8.63
C PHE A 14 -7.78 -12.17 -7.15
N ALA A 15 -8.93 -11.73 -6.64
CA ALA A 15 -9.37 -12.07 -5.30
C ALA A 15 -9.75 -13.56 -5.32
N ASP A 16 -8.83 -14.42 -4.89
CA ASP A 16 -9.13 -15.82 -4.60
C ASP A 16 -9.52 -15.90 -3.11
N GLU A 17 -10.83 -16.02 -2.86
CA GLU A 17 -11.35 -16.39 -1.54
C GLU A 17 -11.02 -17.88 -1.28
N VAL A 18 -9.90 -18.15 -0.62
CA VAL A 18 -9.59 -19.51 -0.17
C VAL A 18 -10.43 -19.81 1.08
N SER A 19 -11.33 -20.79 0.97
CA SER A 19 -12.15 -21.26 2.08
C SER A 19 -11.30 -22.02 3.10
N ILE A 20 -11.28 -21.51 4.34
CA ILE A 20 -10.48 -21.94 5.50
C ILE A 20 -10.84 -23.35 6.04
N LEU A 21 -11.81 -24.02 5.42
CA LEU A 21 -12.29 -25.34 5.86
C LEU A 21 -11.18 -26.41 5.80
N ASP A 22 -10.20 -26.29 4.91
CA ASP A 22 -9.11 -27.26 4.77
C ASP A 22 -8.03 -27.13 5.87
N TYR A 23 -7.96 -26.01 6.61
CA TYR A 23 -6.89 -25.77 7.60
C TYR A 23 -7.25 -26.10 9.05
N LEU A 24 -8.55 -26.19 9.36
CA LEU A 24 -9.04 -26.56 10.70
C LEU A 24 -8.66 -27.99 11.12
N ASN A 25 -8.09 -28.77 10.20
CA ASN A 25 -7.63 -30.13 10.47
C ASN A 25 -6.19 -30.18 11.06
N ALA A 26 -5.46 -29.07 11.14
CA ALA A 26 -4.00 -29.10 11.34
C ALA A 26 -3.45 -28.50 12.65
N THR A 27 -4.23 -27.74 13.44
CA THR A 27 -3.69 -27.14 14.69
C THR A 27 -4.71 -27.20 15.82
N ASP A 28 -4.38 -27.96 16.86
CA ASP A 28 -4.79 -27.88 18.28
C ASP A 28 -6.01 -27.00 18.64
N VAL A 29 -7.13 -27.16 17.93
CA VAL A 29 -8.43 -26.75 18.43
C VAL A 29 -8.71 -27.72 19.57
N LEU A 30 -8.63 -27.22 20.81
CA LEU A 30 -9.13 -27.89 22.00
C LEU A 30 -10.63 -28.18 21.80
N GLN A 31 -10.92 -29.23 21.04
CA GLN A 31 -12.24 -29.76 20.82
C GLN A 31 -12.69 -30.35 22.15
N HIS A 32 -13.65 -29.69 22.80
CA HIS A 32 -14.58 -30.47 23.62
C HIS A 32 -15.27 -31.42 22.65
N ALA A 33 -15.12 -32.73 22.87
CA ALA A 33 -15.56 -33.77 21.93
C ALA A 33 -17.05 -33.69 21.55
N ASP A 34 -17.83 -32.94 22.32
CA ASP A 34 -19.27 -32.77 22.16
C ASP A 34 -19.68 -31.46 21.44
N CYS A 35 -18.73 -30.56 21.13
CA CYS A 35 -19.03 -29.29 20.48
C CYS A 35 -18.72 -29.27 18.98
N PRO A 36 -19.49 -28.52 18.17
CA PRO A 36 -19.14 -28.27 16.78
C PRO A 36 -17.78 -27.55 16.67
N PRO A 37 -17.10 -27.66 15.51
CA PRO A 37 -15.80 -27.01 15.30
C PRO A 37 -15.87 -25.51 15.60
N LEU A 38 -14.82 -24.97 16.24
CA LEU A 38 -14.71 -23.56 16.64
C LEU A 38 -15.71 -23.08 17.70
N PHE A 39 -16.37 -23.99 18.42
CA PHE A 39 -17.19 -23.66 19.58
C PHE A 39 -16.75 -24.44 20.83
N HIS A 40 -16.96 -23.84 22.00
CA HIS A 40 -16.65 -24.46 23.27
C HIS A 40 -17.61 -23.99 24.39
N GLY A 41 -17.40 -24.51 25.61
CA GLY A 41 -18.23 -24.25 26.78
C GLY A 41 -19.28 -25.33 27.00
N SER A 42 -19.99 -25.27 28.13
CA SER A 42 -20.95 -26.32 28.54
C SER A 42 -22.11 -26.52 27.57
N ASN A 43 -22.46 -25.46 26.82
CA ASN A 43 -23.55 -25.46 25.85
C ASN A 43 -23.04 -25.22 24.41
N CYS A 44 -21.72 -25.24 24.18
CA CYS A 44 -21.11 -24.93 22.89
C CYS A 44 -21.54 -23.58 22.28
N THR A 45 -21.84 -22.58 23.12
CA THR A 45 -22.26 -21.24 22.69
C THR A 45 -21.12 -20.24 22.66
N ILE A 46 -19.93 -20.61 23.15
CA ILE A 46 -18.78 -19.71 23.19
C ILE A 46 -17.95 -19.95 21.93
N PRO A 47 -17.86 -18.97 21.01
CA PRO A 47 -17.04 -19.12 19.82
C PRO A 47 -15.56 -19.06 20.20
N TYR A 48 -14.76 -19.90 19.55
CA TYR A 48 -13.31 -19.81 19.58
C TYR A 48 -12.87 -18.66 18.68
N CYS A 49 -11.97 -17.80 19.17
CA CYS A 49 -11.38 -16.73 18.39
C CYS A 49 -9.90 -17.04 18.14
N PHE A 50 -9.42 -16.83 16.92
CA PHE A 50 -8.00 -16.99 16.62
C PHE A 50 -7.17 -15.98 17.43
N PRO A 51 -6.29 -16.41 18.36
CA PRO A 51 -5.71 -15.55 19.40
C PRO A 51 -4.87 -14.40 18.86
N ASP A 52 -4.23 -14.58 17.70
CA ASP A 52 -3.41 -13.53 17.07
C ASP A 52 -4.23 -12.55 16.20
N ARG A 53 -5.52 -12.84 15.98
CA ARG A 53 -6.38 -12.13 15.01
C ARG A 53 -7.60 -11.50 15.65
N GLY A 54 -8.01 -11.97 16.82
CA GLY A 54 -9.14 -11.43 17.54
C GLY A 54 -9.16 -11.86 19.00
N HIS A 55 -10.11 -11.30 19.73
CA HIS A 55 -10.37 -11.66 21.12
C HIS A 55 -11.87 -11.84 21.34
N LEU A 56 -12.19 -12.69 22.31
CA LEU A 56 -13.56 -12.96 22.71
C LEU A 56 -14.13 -11.74 23.44
N VAL A 57 -15.34 -11.33 23.07
CA VAL A 57 -16.07 -10.24 23.69
C VAL A 57 -17.46 -10.72 24.09
N GLN A 58 -17.84 -10.44 25.33
CA GLN A 58 -19.18 -10.72 25.83
C GLN A 58 -20.12 -9.58 25.48
N ARG A 59 -21.20 -9.87 24.72
CA ARG A 59 -22.29 -8.91 24.44
C ARG A 59 -23.38 -8.99 25.51
N SER A 60 -23.69 -10.19 25.96
CA SER A 60 -24.67 -10.46 27.02
C SER A 60 -24.24 -11.70 27.83
N PRO A 61 -24.87 -12.02 28.98
CA PRO A 61 -24.44 -13.11 29.86
C PRO A 61 -24.15 -14.44 29.14
N ASP A 62 -24.96 -14.75 28.13
CA ASP A 62 -24.89 -15.99 27.34
C ASP A 62 -24.53 -15.75 25.86
N ASP A 63 -24.17 -14.51 25.48
CA ASP A 63 -23.87 -14.13 24.09
C ASP A 63 -22.43 -13.59 23.98
N TYR A 64 -21.59 -14.35 23.29
CA TYR A 64 -20.18 -14.08 23.07
C TYR A 64 -19.90 -14.02 21.57
N TYR A 65 -19.03 -13.12 21.16
CA TYR A 65 -18.61 -13.01 19.77
C TYR A 65 -17.12 -12.66 19.68
N CYS A 66 -16.48 -13.00 18.56
CA CYS A 66 -15.11 -12.61 18.33
C CYS A 66 -15.03 -11.19 17.77
N LYS A 67 -14.19 -10.36 18.39
CA LYS A 67 -13.84 -9.05 17.88
C LYS A 67 -12.45 -9.10 17.25
N CYS A 68 -12.39 -8.93 15.94
CA CYS A 68 -11.13 -8.98 15.21
C CYS A 68 -10.31 -7.69 15.42
N THR A 69 -9.00 -7.85 15.56
CA THR A 69 -8.07 -6.78 15.95
C THR A 69 -7.84 -5.78 14.81
N HIS A 70 -7.77 -6.27 13.56
CA HIS A 70 -7.48 -5.45 12.39
C HIS A 70 -8.70 -5.34 11.47
N ILE A 71 -9.61 -4.42 11.82
CA ILE A 71 -10.84 -4.18 11.05
C ILE A 71 -10.46 -3.73 9.63
N GLY A 72 -10.72 -4.57 8.63
CA GLY A 72 -10.37 -4.36 7.22
C GLY A 72 -9.43 -5.44 6.64
N TYR A 73 -8.66 -6.11 7.49
CA TYR A 73 -7.73 -7.17 7.07
C TYR A 73 -8.02 -8.53 7.72
N THR A 74 -8.82 -8.55 8.79
CA THR A 74 -9.33 -9.77 9.41
C THR A 74 -10.85 -9.69 9.57
N SER A 75 -11.56 -10.72 9.15
CA SER A 75 -13.02 -10.84 9.22
C SER A 75 -13.45 -12.29 9.49
N GLY A 76 -14.76 -12.54 9.53
CA GLY A 76 -15.34 -13.81 9.92
C GLY A 76 -15.90 -13.80 11.34
N GLU A 77 -16.67 -14.83 11.69
CA GLU A 77 -17.29 -14.96 13.01
C GLU A 77 -16.25 -15.32 14.10
N HIS A 78 -15.15 -15.95 13.68
CA HIS A 78 -14.05 -16.42 14.51
C HIS A 78 -12.73 -15.66 14.24
N CYS A 79 -12.76 -14.64 13.37
CA CYS A 79 -11.58 -13.92 12.85
C CYS A 79 -10.64 -14.81 12.03
N GLU A 80 -11.21 -15.77 11.34
CA GLU A 80 -10.55 -16.78 10.53
C GLU A 80 -10.15 -16.24 9.15
N ILE A 81 -10.92 -15.30 8.59
CA ILE A 81 -10.71 -14.74 7.26
C ILE A 81 -9.64 -13.66 7.32
N VAL A 82 -8.58 -13.83 6.53
CA VAL A 82 -7.50 -12.86 6.38
C VAL A 82 -7.53 -12.29 4.97
N ASN A 83 -7.50 -10.97 4.87
CA ASN A 83 -7.47 -10.24 3.61
C ASN A 83 -6.17 -9.43 3.51
N CYS A 84 -5.39 -9.70 2.47
CA CYS A 84 -4.11 -9.04 2.22
C CYS A 84 -4.32 -7.90 1.22
N HIS A 85 -3.84 -6.69 1.53
CA HIS A 85 -4.17 -5.50 0.75
C HIS A 85 -3.47 -5.46 -0.62
N TYR A 86 -2.14 -5.56 -0.62
CA TYR A 86 -1.31 -5.59 -1.82
C TYR A 86 -0.50 -6.90 -1.95
N GLY A 87 -0.89 -7.92 -1.19
CA GLY A 87 -0.19 -9.20 -1.12
C GLY A 87 -1.10 -10.38 -1.47
N LYS A 88 -0.60 -11.59 -1.21
CA LYS A 88 -1.37 -12.83 -1.33
C LYS A 88 -1.36 -13.55 0.01
N LEU A 89 -2.44 -14.29 0.29
CA LEU A 89 -2.46 -15.16 1.46
C LEU A 89 -1.57 -16.38 1.17
N SER A 90 -0.63 -16.66 2.07
CA SER A 90 0.22 -17.84 1.99
C SER A 90 -0.58 -19.07 2.41
N ASN A 91 -0.62 -20.08 1.54
CA ASN A 91 -1.29 -21.36 1.83
C ASN A 91 -0.60 -22.15 2.95
N SER A 92 0.65 -21.84 3.32
CA SER A 92 1.40 -22.60 4.34
C SER A 92 1.35 -21.98 5.73
N THR A 93 1.26 -20.65 5.84
CA THR A 93 1.29 -19.95 7.14
C THR A 93 -0.01 -19.22 7.47
N LEU A 94 -0.94 -19.09 6.51
CA LEU A 94 -2.12 -18.23 6.61
C LEU A 94 -1.75 -16.76 6.94
N GLU A 95 -0.53 -16.34 6.60
CA GLU A 95 -0.06 -14.96 6.69
C GLU A 95 -0.03 -14.32 5.31
N CYS A 96 0.02 -12.99 5.27
CA CYS A 96 0.13 -12.27 4.01
C CYS A 96 1.59 -12.25 3.51
N GLU A 97 1.81 -12.81 2.32
CA GLU A 97 3.04 -12.65 1.55
C GLU A 97 3.00 -11.32 0.79
N CYS A 98 3.86 -10.40 1.21
CA CYS A 98 3.96 -9.06 0.62
C CYS A 98 5.02 -9.02 -0.49
N PRO A 99 4.76 -8.27 -1.58
CA PRO A 99 5.79 -7.98 -2.57
C PRO A 99 6.88 -7.07 -1.99
N ASP A 100 8.10 -7.11 -2.55
CA ASP A 100 9.31 -6.45 -2.01
C ASP A 100 9.18 -4.95 -1.68
N TYR A 101 8.22 -4.26 -2.27
CA TYR A 101 7.99 -2.81 -2.11
C TYR A 101 6.83 -2.47 -1.15
N VAL A 102 6.23 -3.48 -0.52
CA VAL A 102 5.15 -3.34 0.46
C VAL A 102 5.53 -4.06 1.74
N ASP A 103 5.17 -3.49 2.88
CA ASP A 103 5.47 -4.03 4.20
C ASP A 103 4.21 -4.07 5.10
N GLY A 104 4.36 -4.65 6.29
CA GLY A 104 3.34 -4.81 7.31
C GLY A 104 2.66 -6.18 7.26
N SER A 105 2.07 -6.59 8.39
CA SER A 105 1.45 -7.90 8.59
C SER A 105 0.33 -8.25 7.60
N TYR A 106 -0.26 -7.25 6.93
CA TYR A 106 -1.32 -7.41 5.93
C TYR A 106 -0.97 -6.72 4.59
N CYS A 107 0.31 -6.43 4.37
CA CYS A 107 0.81 -5.72 3.19
C CYS A 107 0.13 -4.36 2.97
N GLN A 108 -0.11 -3.62 4.06
CA GLN A 108 -0.81 -2.34 4.03
C GLN A 108 0.12 -1.14 3.80
N ASN A 109 1.43 -1.28 4.05
CA ASN A 109 2.38 -0.17 3.94
C ASN A 109 3.04 -0.16 2.56
N ASN A 110 2.56 0.68 1.65
CA ASN A 110 3.15 0.82 0.32
C ASN A 110 4.33 1.81 0.31
N ASN A 111 5.56 1.31 0.11
CA ASN A 111 6.76 2.13 0.09
C ASN A 111 7.05 2.77 -1.28
N ILE A 112 6.30 2.43 -2.35
CA ILE A 112 6.49 2.99 -3.70
C ILE A 112 6.37 4.52 -3.70
N LEU A 113 5.47 5.07 -2.89
CA LEU A 113 5.22 6.51 -2.86
C LEU A 113 6.47 7.30 -2.43
N VAL A 114 7.27 6.72 -1.53
CA VAL A 114 8.51 7.34 -1.02
C VAL A 114 9.59 7.34 -2.10
N PHE A 115 9.78 6.23 -2.80
CA PHE A 115 10.78 6.14 -3.87
C PHE A 115 10.46 7.04 -5.07
N THR A 116 9.19 7.07 -5.49
CA THR A 116 8.74 7.87 -6.64
C THR A 116 8.82 9.37 -6.37
N THR A 117 8.48 9.81 -5.16
CA THR A 117 8.60 11.22 -4.76
C THR A 117 10.06 11.67 -4.69
N LEU A 118 10.95 10.87 -4.09
CA LEU A 118 12.39 11.15 -4.05
C LEU A 118 12.99 11.31 -5.45
N LEU A 119 12.69 10.36 -6.35
CA LEU A 119 13.19 10.41 -7.72
C LEU A 119 12.65 11.63 -8.48
N GLY A 120 11.37 11.95 -8.29
CA GLY A 120 10.74 13.14 -8.87
C GLY A 120 11.36 14.46 -8.39
N VAL A 121 11.67 14.56 -7.09
CA VAL A 121 12.35 15.73 -6.51
C VAL A 121 13.76 15.88 -7.08
N CYS A 122 14.53 14.80 -7.16
CA CYS A 122 15.87 14.85 -7.76
C CYS A 122 15.83 15.30 -9.23
N CYS A 123 14.92 14.75 -10.04
CA CYS A 123 14.78 15.14 -11.45
C CYS A 123 14.36 16.59 -11.63
N SER A 124 13.45 17.10 -10.80
CA SER A 124 12.99 18.49 -10.90
C SER A 124 14.09 19.50 -10.53
N ILE A 125 14.94 19.20 -9.54
CA ILE A 125 16.11 20.03 -9.21
C ILE A 125 17.09 20.11 -10.39
N VAL A 126 17.44 18.96 -10.99
CA VAL A 126 18.36 18.94 -12.15
C VAL A 126 17.79 19.75 -13.31
N PHE A 127 16.49 19.64 -13.56
CA PHE A 127 15.81 20.41 -14.60
C PHE A 127 15.84 21.92 -14.34
N LEU A 128 15.64 22.35 -13.09
CA LEU A 128 15.72 23.77 -12.70
C LEU A 128 17.14 24.35 -12.85
N VAL A 129 18.17 23.57 -12.48
CA VAL A 129 19.58 23.95 -12.67
C VAL A 129 19.92 24.07 -14.16
N TRP A 130 19.44 23.15 -14.98
CA TRP A 130 19.64 23.21 -16.43
C TRP A 130 18.93 24.42 -17.07
N LEU A 131 17.67 24.69 -16.67
CA LEU A 131 16.91 25.85 -17.15
C LEU A 131 17.57 27.19 -16.78
N SER A 132 18.02 27.33 -15.53
CA SER A 132 18.71 28.55 -15.08
C SER A 132 20.01 28.80 -15.87
N SER A 133 20.74 27.74 -16.21
CA SER A 133 21.94 27.81 -17.05
C SER A 133 21.64 28.32 -18.47
N ILE A 134 20.53 27.90 -19.08
CA ILE A 134 20.11 28.39 -20.40
C ILE A 134 19.69 29.86 -20.35
N ILE A 135 18.96 30.25 -19.31
CA ILE A 135 18.48 31.63 -19.14
C ILE A 135 19.68 32.59 -19.01
N GLN A 136 20.69 32.24 -18.21
CA GLN A 136 21.93 33.02 -18.09
C GLN A 136 22.70 33.13 -19.41
N SER A 137 22.77 32.06 -20.21
CA SER A 137 23.43 32.11 -21.53
C SER A 137 22.70 33.04 -22.51
N ASN A 138 21.40 33.23 -22.38
CA ASN A 138 20.63 34.10 -23.28
C ASN A 138 20.65 35.58 -22.84
N THR A 139 20.83 35.87 -21.55
CA THR A 139 20.90 37.26 -21.06
C THR A 139 22.27 37.90 -21.33
N THR A 140 23.37 37.15 -21.23
CA THR A 140 24.71 37.65 -21.56
C THR A 140 24.86 38.04 -23.03
N LYS A 141 24.26 37.27 -23.96
CA LYS A 141 24.25 37.59 -25.40
C LYS A 141 23.50 38.89 -25.75
N LYS A 142 22.53 39.32 -24.93
CA LYS A 142 21.80 40.58 -25.16
C LYS A 142 22.52 41.81 -24.61
N ALA A 143 23.40 41.64 -23.62
CA ALA A 143 24.15 42.76 -23.03
C ALA A 143 25.28 43.28 -23.94
N ASP A 144 25.73 42.46 -24.90
CA ASP A 144 26.88 42.77 -25.77
C ASP A 144 26.48 43.39 -27.13
N GLN A 145 25.24 43.88 -27.28
CA GLN A 145 24.88 44.74 -28.41
C GLN A 145 25.20 46.20 -28.03
N PRO A 146 26.34 46.78 -28.45
CA PRO A 146 26.60 48.19 -28.22
C PRO A 146 25.53 49.00 -28.94
N ARG A 147 24.89 49.92 -28.21
CA ARG A 147 24.05 51.01 -28.72
C ARG A 147 24.79 51.79 -29.80
N LYS A 148 24.72 51.34 -31.06
CA LYS A 148 25.03 52.13 -32.25
C LYS A 148 23.75 52.82 -32.72
N LEU A 149 23.23 53.77 -31.94
CA LEU A 149 22.17 54.67 -32.39
C LEU A 149 22.10 55.85 -31.42
N LEU A 150 22.88 56.89 -31.71
CA LEU A 150 22.47 58.30 -31.72
C LEU A 150 23.74 59.14 -31.97
N ALA A 151 24.06 59.36 -33.24
CA ALA A 151 24.84 60.53 -33.62
C ALA A 151 23.82 61.59 -34.07
N PRO A 152 23.65 62.72 -33.34
CA PRO A 152 22.84 63.81 -33.83
C PRO A 152 23.56 64.45 -35.02
N ALA A 153 22.99 64.34 -36.21
CA ALA A 153 23.44 65.11 -37.37
C ALA A 153 23.11 66.59 -37.09
N VAL A 154 24.12 67.33 -36.65
CA VAL A 154 24.09 68.77 -36.50
C VAL A 154 23.84 69.41 -37.86
N ARG A 155 22.70 70.09 -37.97
CA ARG A 155 22.28 70.89 -39.12
C ARG A 155 23.03 72.22 -39.04
N ASN A 156 23.96 72.47 -39.97
CA ASN A 156 24.54 73.80 -40.15
C ASN A 156 23.99 74.46 -41.41
N VAL A 157 23.60 75.72 -41.18
CA VAL A 157 23.16 76.77 -42.09
C VAL A 157 24.31 77.25 -42.95
#